data_AF-A0A4P6MFK7-F1
#
_entry.id   AF-A0A4P6MFK7-F1
#
_cell.length_a   1.000
_cell.length_b   1.000
_cell.length_c   1.000
_cell.angle_alpha   90.00
_cell.angle_beta   90.00
_cell.angle_gamma   90.00
#
_symmetry.space_group_name_H-M   'P 1'
#
loop_
_entity.id
_entity.type
_entity.pdbx_description
1 polymer ?
#
loop_
_entity_poly.entity_id
_entity_poly.type
_entity_poly.pdbx_seq_one_letter_code
_entity_poly.pdbx_strand_id
1 'polypeptide(L)'
;MVKRRADDGLHFLTVDEAAEVLGQSRLRVREAVARGLLESRRDNEGRLRVDIPDAPRLISEVGAPAKADLAPDAVVSFLFDEVEELEATLSAKDVQIARLSGLVEGQGAALEQAEAALTASEGSAGRLAEVLDRALAHLEDDTIVIGRLQDVSGRALDHLEHVSAELDQSLAQTARFEELLARAVALAETREDGRLGEAADRAFALLEDAVACAEAAQAAEAKGADMLGRALEAGERMQVEIKAREARIAEQQETIETTLSMSERAVAVAALAAKQPQKKGFLRRLLGI
;
A
#
# COMPACT_ATOMS: atom_id res chain seq x y z
N MET A 1 -53.17 -13.14 -14.07
CA MET A 1 -53.71 -14.21 -14.93
C MET A 1 -52.56 -14.90 -15.63
N VAL A 2 -52.07 -16.01 -15.07
CA VAL A 2 -51.00 -16.82 -15.68
C VAL A 2 -51.68 -17.92 -16.49
N LYS A 3 -51.53 -17.86 -17.82
CA LYS A 3 -51.90 -18.96 -18.72
C LYS A 3 -50.99 -20.16 -18.41
N ARG A 4 -51.48 -21.15 -17.65
CA ARG A 4 -50.83 -22.46 -17.56
C ARG A 4 -51.06 -23.20 -18.88
N ARG A 5 -49.97 -23.66 -19.49
CA ARG A 5 -49.97 -24.53 -20.67
C ARG A 5 -50.61 -25.86 -20.29
N ALA A 6 -51.46 -26.37 -21.18
CA ALA A 6 -51.91 -27.76 -21.18
C ALA A 6 -50.72 -28.62 -21.63
N ASP A 7 -50.06 -29.27 -20.68
CA ASP A 7 -49.25 -30.46 -20.93
C ASP A 7 -49.96 -31.62 -20.21
N ASP A 8 -50.31 -32.66 -20.98
CA ASP A 8 -50.94 -33.92 -20.56
C ASP A 8 -49.99 -34.78 -19.72
N GLY A 9 -49.66 -34.31 -18.52
CA GLY A 9 -49.06 -35.09 -17.45
C GLY A 9 -49.97 -35.04 -16.24
N LEU A 10 -50.36 -36.20 -15.70
CA LEU A 10 -51.10 -36.32 -14.44
C LEU A 10 -50.38 -35.52 -13.33
N HIS A 11 -50.82 -34.28 -13.11
CA HIS A 11 -50.23 -33.38 -12.13
C HIS A 11 -50.88 -33.63 -10.77
N PHE A 12 -50.37 -34.65 -10.09
CA PHE A 12 -50.70 -34.92 -8.69
C PHE A 12 -50.17 -33.78 -7.80
N LEU A 13 -51.06 -32.93 -7.32
CA LEU A 13 -50.78 -31.78 -6.45
C LEU A 13 -50.68 -32.21 -4.98
N THR A 14 -49.95 -31.45 -4.15
CA THR A 14 -50.08 -31.59 -2.69
C THR A 14 -51.52 -31.26 -2.25
N VAL A 15 -51.91 -31.73 -1.05
CA VAL A 15 -53.20 -31.33 -0.46
C VAL A 15 -53.31 -29.81 -0.31
N ASP A 16 -52.19 -29.15 -0.03
CA ASP A 16 -52.07 -27.70 0.13
C ASP A 16 -52.35 -26.97 -1.18
N GLU A 17 -51.65 -27.36 -2.24
CA GLU A 17 -51.86 -26.81 -3.58
C GLU A 17 -53.28 -27.11 -4.10
N ALA A 18 -53.80 -28.31 -3.81
CA ALA A 18 -55.16 -28.69 -4.15
C ALA A 18 -56.21 -27.83 -3.40
N ALA A 19 -55.98 -27.56 -2.13
CA ALA A 19 -56.82 -26.68 -1.31
C ALA A 19 -56.81 -25.24 -1.84
N GLU A 20 -55.64 -24.72 -2.23
CA GLU A 20 -55.50 -23.40 -2.85
C GLU A 20 -56.23 -23.32 -4.21
N VAL A 21 -56.06 -24.33 -5.07
CA VAL A 21 -56.69 -24.38 -6.39
C VAL A 21 -58.22 -24.47 -6.29
N LEU A 22 -58.73 -25.22 -5.33
CA LEU A 22 -60.17 -25.40 -5.11
C LEU A 22 -60.79 -24.29 -4.24
N GLY A 23 -59.98 -23.44 -3.60
CA GLY A 23 -60.45 -22.43 -2.66
C GLY A 23 -61.15 -23.06 -1.43
N GLN A 24 -60.73 -24.25 -1.02
CA GLN A 24 -61.31 -25.02 0.10
C GLN A 24 -60.26 -25.27 1.18
N SER A 25 -60.68 -25.74 2.36
CA SER A 25 -59.74 -26.17 3.40
C SER A 25 -59.09 -27.51 3.05
N ARG A 26 -57.86 -27.75 3.55
CA ARG A 26 -57.13 -29.02 3.40
C ARG A 26 -57.95 -30.23 3.87
N LEU A 27 -58.67 -30.06 4.98
CA LEU A 27 -59.59 -31.05 5.53
C LEU A 27 -60.69 -31.42 4.52
N ARG A 28 -61.29 -30.43 3.83
CA ARG A 28 -62.32 -30.69 2.80
C ARG A 28 -61.77 -31.41 1.57
N VAL A 29 -60.53 -31.13 1.20
CA VAL A 29 -59.86 -31.85 0.10
C VAL A 29 -59.62 -33.31 0.50
N ARG A 30 -59.12 -33.56 1.72
CA ARG A 30 -58.94 -34.92 2.26
C ARG A 30 -60.27 -35.67 2.40
N GLU A 31 -61.32 -34.97 2.81
CA GLU A 31 -62.69 -35.49 2.88
C GLU A 31 -63.24 -35.86 1.49
N ALA A 32 -62.98 -35.02 0.46
CA ALA A 32 -63.37 -35.30 -0.91
C ALA A 32 -62.62 -36.50 -1.49
N VAL A 33 -61.33 -36.65 -1.18
CA VAL A 33 -60.54 -37.85 -1.52
C VAL A 33 -61.12 -39.10 -0.85
N ALA A 34 -61.48 -39.03 0.44
CA ALA A 34 -62.08 -40.15 1.17
C ALA A 34 -63.40 -40.63 0.57
N ARG A 35 -64.17 -39.70 0.01
CA ARG A 35 -65.43 -39.95 -0.70
C ARG A 35 -65.22 -40.50 -2.12
N GLY A 36 -63.99 -40.55 -2.61
CA GLY A 36 -63.67 -40.91 -3.99
C GLY A 36 -64.07 -39.84 -5.01
N LEU A 37 -64.31 -38.60 -4.58
CA LEU A 37 -64.61 -37.46 -5.48
C LEU A 37 -63.36 -36.93 -6.17
N LEU A 38 -62.20 -37.11 -5.54
CA LEU A 38 -60.89 -36.74 -6.09
C LEU A 38 -60.02 -37.99 -6.15
N GLU A 39 -59.38 -38.22 -7.30
CA GLU A 39 -58.37 -39.26 -7.41
C GLU A 39 -57.16 -38.88 -6.57
N SER A 40 -56.60 -39.86 -5.84
CA SER A 40 -55.44 -39.64 -5.01
C SER A 40 -54.44 -40.78 -5.12
N ARG A 41 -53.17 -40.45 -4.87
CA ARG A 41 -52.07 -41.40 -4.75
C ARG A 41 -51.19 -40.97 -3.57
N ARG A 42 -50.46 -41.93 -2.99
CA ARG A 42 -49.37 -41.59 -2.06
C ARG A 42 -48.07 -41.48 -2.84
N ASP A 43 -47.27 -40.47 -2.53
CA ASP A 43 -45.92 -40.34 -3.09
C ASP A 43 -44.92 -41.27 -2.39
N ASN A 44 -43.65 -41.21 -2.78
CA ASN A 44 -42.58 -42.03 -2.19
C ASN A 44 -42.31 -41.70 -0.71
N GLU A 45 -42.81 -40.56 -0.22
CA GLU A 45 -42.73 -40.15 1.19
C GLU A 45 -44.00 -40.51 1.95
N GLY A 46 -44.94 -41.22 1.31
CA GLY A 46 -46.22 -41.61 1.89
C GLY A 46 -47.25 -40.49 1.96
N ARG A 47 -46.99 -39.31 1.39
CA ARG A 47 -47.89 -38.16 1.46
C ARG A 47 -49.00 -38.24 0.43
N LEU A 48 -50.18 -37.76 0.78
CA LEU A 48 -51.34 -37.74 -0.11
C LEU A 48 -51.12 -36.71 -1.23
N ARG A 49 -51.25 -37.16 -2.47
CA ARG A 49 -51.26 -36.33 -3.66
C ARG A 49 -52.59 -36.46 -4.38
N VAL A 50 -53.13 -35.34 -4.82
CA VAL A 50 -54.49 -35.25 -5.34
C VAL A 50 -54.44 -34.78 -6.78
N ASP A 51 -55.17 -35.49 -7.65
CA ASP A 51 -55.36 -35.06 -9.03
C ASP A 51 -56.62 -34.19 -9.14
N ILE A 52 -56.51 -33.07 -9.86
CA ILE A 52 -57.61 -32.13 -10.10
C ILE A 52 -57.73 -31.93 -11.62
N PRO A 53 -58.35 -32.87 -12.34
CA PRO A 53 -58.46 -32.79 -13.79
C PRO A 53 -59.45 -31.69 -14.26
N ASP A 54 -60.42 -31.31 -13.42
CA ASP A 54 -61.52 -30.40 -13.83
C ASP A 54 -61.94 -29.44 -12.70
N ALA A 55 -61.05 -28.52 -12.35
CA ALA A 55 -61.17 -27.65 -11.16
C ALA A 55 -62.51 -26.88 -11.04
N PRO A 56 -63.10 -26.25 -12.08
CA PRO A 56 -64.33 -25.46 -11.94
C PRO A 56 -65.54 -26.28 -11.48
N ARG A 57 -65.64 -27.53 -11.95
CA ARG A 57 -66.72 -28.45 -11.58
C ARG A 57 -66.52 -28.96 -10.15
N LEU A 58 -65.29 -29.34 -9.82
CA LEU A 58 -64.91 -29.87 -8.51
C LEU A 58 -65.06 -28.85 -7.38
N ILE A 59 -64.87 -27.56 -7.63
CA ILE A 59 -65.10 -26.50 -6.63
C ILE A 59 -66.54 -26.54 -6.08
N SER A 60 -67.53 -26.78 -6.95
CA SER A 60 -68.94 -26.85 -6.57
C SER A 60 -69.29 -28.16 -5.84
N GLU A 61 -68.67 -29.26 -6.24
CA GLU A 61 -68.92 -30.60 -5.68
C GLU A 61 -68.23 -30.80 -4.32
N VAL A 62 -66.99 -30.31 -4.15
CA VAL A 62 -66.23 -30.34 -2.89
C VAL A 62 -66.77 -29.34 -1.87
N GLY A 63 -67.33 -28.22 -2.33
CA GLY A 63 -67.94 -27.20 -1.47
C GLY A 63 -69.36 -27.53 -0.97
N ALA A 64 -70.01 -28.54 -1.56
CA ALA A 64 -71.37 -28.94 -1.17
C ALA A 64 -71.38 -29.58 0.23
N PRO A 65 -72.42 -29.30 1.06
CA PRO A 65 -72.53 -29.92 2.38
C PRO A 65 -72.62 -31.44 2.25
N ALA A 66 -71.80 -32.11 3.05
CA ALA A 66 -71.74 -33.56 3.20
C ALA A 66 -73.14 -34.20 3.27
N LYS A 67 -73.51 -35.03 2.28
CA LYS A 67 -74.71 -35.89 2.35
C LYS A 67 -74.44 -37.26 2.99
N ALA A 68 -73.15 -37.61 3.16
CA ALA A 68 -72.72 -38.86 3.77
C ALA A 68 -71.79 -38.54 4.95
N ASP A 69 -72.19 -38.98 6.13
CA ASP A 69 -71.36 -38.95 7.33
C ASP A 69 -70.13 -39.81 7.08
N LEU A 70 -68.93 -39.20 7.16
CA LEU A 70 -67.71 -40.01 7.23
C LEU A 70 -67.72 -40.76 8.55
N ALA A 71 -67.20 -41.99 8.52
CA ALA A 71 -66.89 -42.71 9.75
C ALA A 71 -65.96 -41.84 10.63
N PRO A 72 -66.22 -41.69 11.93
CA PRO A 72 -65.39 -40.90 12.84
C PRO A 72 -63.90 -41.28 12.77
N ASP A 73 -63.60 -42.57 12.61
CA ASP A 73 -62.25 -43.10 12.49
C ASP A 73 -61.50 -42.57 11.25
N ALA A 74 -62.21 -42.32 10.14
CA ALA A 74 -61.63 -41.76 8.93
C ALA A 74 -61.23 -40.29 9.13
N VAL A 75 -62.05 -39.51 9.82
CA VAL A 75 -61.74 -38.10 10.14
C VAL A 75 -60.52 -38.01 11.06
N VAL A 76 -60.46 -38.87 12.09
CA VAL A 76 -59.31 -38.94 12.99
C VAL A 76 -58.04 -39.31 12.22
N SER A 77 -58.10 -40.31 11.32
CA SER A 77 -56.96 -40.66 10.46
C SER A 77 -56.49 -39.50 9.57
N PHE A 78 -57.39 -38.69 9.01
CA PHE A 78 -56.99 -37.54 8.20
C PHE A 78 -56.34 -36.43 9.00
N LEU A 79 -56.81 -36.20 10.23
CA LEU A 79 -56.20 -35.24 11.14
C LEU A 79 -54.79 -35.67 11.55
N PHE A 80 -54.57 -36.97 11.80
CA PHE A 80 -53.22 -37.49 12.04
C PHE A 80 -52.31 -37.29 10.83
N ASP A 81 -52.76 -37.66 9.63
CA ASP A 81 -51.97 -37.45 8.40
C ASP A 81 -51.70 -35.95 8.13
N GLU A 82 -52.60 -35.04 8.55
CA GLU A 82 -52.41 -33.59 8.43
C GLU A 82 -51.40 -33.06 9.46
N VAL A 83 -51.48 -33.54 10.70
CA VAL A 83 -50.51 -33.19 11.75
C VAL A 83 -49.11 -33.67 11.36
N GLU A 84 -48.95 -34.91 10.90
CA GLU A 84 -47.66 -35.44 10.45
C GLU A 84 -47.08 -34.64 9.27
N GLU A 85 -47.92 -34.25 8.30
CA GLU A 85 -47.48 -33.44 7.16
C GLU A 85 -47.06 -32.01 7.59
N LEU A 86 -47.80 -31.40 8.52
CA LEU A 86 -47.47 -30.09 9.08
C LEU A 86 -46.18 -30.14 9.90
N GLU A 87 -45.98 -31.17 10.72
CA GLU A 87 -44.75 -31.39 11.48
C GLU A 87 -43.55 -31.59 10.56
N ALA A 88 -43.69 -32.39 9.51
CA ALA A 88 -42.64 -32.58 8.51
C ALA A 88 -42.29 -31.26 7.78
N THR A 89 -43.30 -30.44 7.50
CA THR A 89 -43.13 -29.13 6.85
C THR A 89 -42.46 -28.12 7.79
N LEU A 90 -42.83 -28.10 9.08
CA LEU A 90 -42.19 -27.27 10.09
C LEU A 90 -40.71 -27.64 10.26
N SER A 91 -40.43 -28.93 10.41
CA SER A 91 -39.08 -29.49 10.44
C SER A 91 -38.24 -29.05 9.25
N ALA A 92 -38.78 -29.16 8.02
CA ALA A 92 -38.09 -28.72 6.81
C ALA A 92 -37.81 -27.21 6.81
N LYS A 93 -38.76 -26.39 7.30
CA LYS A 93 -38.59 -24.94 7.43
C LYS A 93 -37.56 -24.57 8.48
N ASP A 94 -37.51 -25.27 9.61
CA ASP A 94 -36.50 -25.03 10.65
C ASP A 94 -35.09 -25.31 10.14
N VAL A 95 -34.91 -26.39 9.36
CA VAL A 95 -33.65 -26.69 8.68
C VAL A 95 -33.29 -25.59 7.67
N GLN A 96 -34.27 -25.09 6.92
CA GLN A 96 -34.05 -23.99 5.98
C GLN A 96 -33.67 -22.69 6.70
N ILE A 97 -34.34 -22.36 7.80
CA ILE A 97 -34.04 -21.18 8.64
C ILE A 97 -32.63 -21.31 9.20
N ALA A 98 -32.27 -22.45 9.78
CA ALA A 98 -30.92 -22.68 10.31
C ALA A 98 -29.84 -22.51 9.22
N ARG A 99 -30.10 -23.00 8.01
CA ARG A 99 -29.20 -22.84 6.86
C ARG A 99 -29.06 -21.38 6.43
N LEU A 100 -30.17 -20.64 6.36
CA LEU A 100 -30.17 -19.23 5.98
C LEU A 100 -29.48 -18.37 7.06
N SER A 101 -29.75 -18.62 8.34
CA SER A 101 -29.08 -17.93 9.45
C SER A 101 -27.57 -18.16 9.42
N GLY A 102 -27.11 -19.40 9.22
CA GLY A 102 -25.69 -19.69 9.10
C GLY A 102 -25.02 -19.02 7.87
N LEU A 103 -25.77 -18.82 6.78
CA LEU A 103 -25.28 -18.08 5.61
C LEU A 103 -25.17 -16.58 5.91
N VAL A 104 -26.15 -16.00 6.61
CA VAL A 104 -26.13 -14.60 7.04
C VAL A 104 -24.98 -14.35 8.01
N GLU A 105 -24.77 -15.23 8.99
CA GLU A 105 -23.62 -15.14 9.91
C GLU A 105 -22.29 -15.24 9.17
N GLY A 106 -22.17 -16.17 8.21
CA GLY A 106 -20.96 -16.30 7.39
C GLY A 106 -20.70 -15.07 6.51
N GLN A 107 -21.75 -14.45 5.97
CA GLN A 107 -21.64 -13.20 5.22
C GLN A 107 -21.29 -12.02 6.13
N GLY A 108 -21.84 -11.95 7.34
CA GLY A 108 -21.48 -10.95 8.35
C GLY A 108 -20.00 -11.01 8.71
N ALA A 109 -19.49 -12.20 9.05
CA ALA A 109 -18.08 -12.40 9.36
C ALA A 109 -17.16 -12.06 8.17
N ALA A 110 -17.59 -12.36 6.94
CA ALA A 110 -16.83 -12.00 5.74
C ALA A 110 -16.79 -10.47 5.50
N LEU A 111 -17.89 -9.76 5.78
CA LEU A 111 -17.93 -8.30 5.69
C LEU A 111 -17.05 -7.64 6.76
N GLU A 112 -17.08 -8.12 8.01
CA GLU A 112 -16.19 -7.63 9.07
C GLU A 112 -14.71 -7.83 8.72
N GLN A 113 -14.35 -8.98 8.12
CA GLN A 113 -12.99 -9.22 7.64
C GLN A 113 -12.60 -8.28 6.50
N ALA A 114 -13.52 -8.01 5.57
CA ALA A 114 -13.29 -7.08 4.47
C ALA A 114 -13.12 -5.63 4.97
N GLU A 115 -13.91 -5.21 5.95
CA GLU A 115 -13.79 -3.90 6.60
C GLU A 115 -12.43 -3.76 7.30
N ALA A 116 -12.04 -4.75 8.11
CA ALA A 116 -10.72 -4.75 8.76
C ALA A 116 -9.56 -4.69 7.76
N ALA A 117 -9.68 -5.40 6.63
CA ALA A 117 -8.69 -5.34 5.55
C ALA A 117 -8.65 -3.97 4.88
N LEU A 118 -9.80 -3.32 4.67
CA LEU A 118 -9.88 -1.96 4.12
C LEU A 118 -9.19 -0.96 5.05
N THR A 119 -9.51 -0.97 6.35
CA THR A 119 -8.89 -0.08 7.34
C THR A 119 -7.38 -0.27 7.42
N ALA A 120 -6.89 -1.51 7.34
CA ALA A 120 -5.45 -1.81 7.30
C ALA A 120 -4.77 -1.27 6.04
N SER A 121 -5.45 -1.36 4.88
CA SER A 121 -4.98 -0.80 3.61
C SER A 121 -4.91 0.73 3.65
N GLU A 122 -5.94 1.39 4.19
CA GLU A 122 -5.97 2.86 4.35
C GLU A 122 -4.85 3.33 5.29
N GLY A 123 -4.63 2.63 6.41
CA GLY A 123 -3.52 2.92 7.31
C GLY A 123 -2.15 2.74 6.65
N SER A 124 -2.01 1.74 5.77
CA SER A 124 -0.77 1.52 5.00
C SER A 124 -0.55 2.61 3.95
N ALA A 125 -1.60 3.07 3.28
CA ALA A 125 -1.53 4.18 2.34
C ALA A 125 -1.13 5.49 3.03
N GLY A 126 -1.67 5.78 4.22
CA GLY A 126 -1.26 6.93 5.03
C GLY A 126 0.22 6.89 5.40
N ARG A 127 0.74 5.73 5.84
CA ARG A 127 2.17 5.56 6.14
C ARG A 127 3.05 5.77 4.92
N LEU A 128 2.64 5.28 3.74
CA LEU A 128 3.37 5.49 2.49
C LEU A 128 3.40 6.97 2.11
N ALA A 129 2.29 7.68 2.25
CA ALA A 129 2.24 9.12 2.02
C ALA A 129 3.23 9.87 2.94
N GLU A 130 3.25 9.56 4.24
CA GLU A 130 4.20 10.17 5.17
C GLU A 130 5.68 9.87 4.85
N VAL A 131 5.97 8.66 4.34
CA VAL A 131 7.33 8.29 3.90
C VAL A 131 7.71 9.06 2.64
N LEU A 132 6.78 9.22 1.70
CA LEU A 132 6.99 10.03 0.49
C LEU A 132 7.21 11.50 0.82
N ASP A 133 6.41 12.08 1.72
CA ASP A 133 6.57 13.46 2.17
C ASP A 133 7.94 13.67 2.84
N ARG A 134 8.38 12.72 3.68
CA ARG A 134 9.73 12.74 4.27
C ARG A 134 10.84 12.61 3.24
N ALA A 135 10.67 11.74 2.24
CA ALA A 135 11.64 11.58 1.16
C ALA A 135 11.74 12.86 0.31
N LEU A 136 10.62 13.49 -0.01
CA LEU A 136 10.58 14.77 -0.72
C LEU A 136 11.26 15.88 0.07
N ALA A 137 10.97 16.00 1.37
CA ALA A 137 11.64 16.97 2.24
C ALA A 137 13.16 16.75 2.28
N HIS A 138 13.62 15.50 2.30
CA HIS A 138 15.04 15.19 2.28
C HIS A 138 15.72 15.58 0.95
N LEU A 139 15.04 15.34 -0.18
CA LEU A 139 15.51 15.77 -1.50
C LEU A 139 15.58 17.30 -1.62
N GLU A 140 14.61 18.02 -1.06
CA GLU A 140 14.64 19.49 -1.00
C GLU A 140 15.84 19.99 -0.17
N ASP A 141 16.07 19.40 1.01
CA ASP A 141 17.24 19.73 1.84
C ASP A 141 18.55 19.48 1.10
N ASP A 142 18.67 18.35 0.40
CA ASP A 142 19.86 18.03 -0.40
C ASP A 142 20.09 19.05 -1.53
N THR A 143 19.04 19.53 -2.20
CA THR A 143 19.19 20.59 -3.21
C THR A 143 19.69 21.90 -2.61
N ILE A 144 19.26 22.25 -1.39
CA ILE A 144 19.77 23.42 -0.65
C ILE A 144 21.26 23.23 -0.32
N VAL A 145 21.65 22.04 0.12
CA VAL A 145 23.06 21.71 0.43
C VAL A 145 23.93 21.80 -0.82
N ILE A 146 23.48 21.27 -1.96
CA ILE A 146 24.19 21.37 -3.24
C ILE A 146 24.37 22.82 -3.66
N GLY A 147 23.34 23.66 -3.54
CA GLY A 147 23.44 25.09 -3.84
C GLY A 147 24.49 25.80 -2.97
N ARG A 148 24.52 25.52 -1.66
CA ARG A 148 25.53 26.08 -0.75
C ARG A 148 26.95 25.64 -1.11
N LEU A 149 27.14 24.39 -1.52
CA LEU A 149 28.45 23.89 -1.97
C LEU A 149 28.90 24.58 -3.25
N GLN A 150 27.99 24.79 -4.21
CA GLN A 150 28.27 25.56 -5.42
C GLN A 150 28.70 27.00 -5.08
N ASP A 151 27.98 27.69 -4.19
CA ASP A 151 28.34 29.05 -3.74
C ASP A 151 29.70 29.13 -3.03
N VAL A 152 30.03 28.12 -2.22
CA VAL A 152 31.35 28.04 -1.56
C VAL A 152 32.45 27.78 -2.59
N SER A 153 32.21 26.88 -3.55
CA SER A 153 33.18 26.58 -4.61
C SER A 153 33.40 27.77 -5.54
N GLY A 154 32.35 28.52 -5.89
CA GLY A 154 32.45 29.75 -6.68
C GLY A 154 33.30 30.80 -5.96
N ARG A 155 33.02 31.07 -4.68
CA ARG A 155 33.83 31.99 -3.87
C ARG A 155 35.29 31.54 -3.72
N ALA A 156 35.54 30.23 -3.63
CA ALA A 156 36.90 29.70 -3.58
C ALA A 156 37.64 29.91 -4.90
N LEU A 157 36.97 29.70 -6.04
CA LEU A 157 37.53 29.97 -7.37
C LEU A 157 37.81 31.46 -7.59
N ASP A 158 36.88 32.34 -7.22
CA ASP A 158 37.06 33.80 -7.29
C ASP A 158 38.27 34.25 -6.45
N HIS A 159 38.45 33.64 -5.27
CA HIS A 159 39.60 33.95 -4.41
C HIS A 159 40.92 33.46 -5.02
N LEU A 160 40.94 32.27 -5.64
CA LEU A 160 42.13 31.77 -6.35
C LEU A 160 42.49 32.65 -7.55
N GLU A 161 41.49 33.13 -8.30
CA GLU A 161 41.71 34.06 -9.41
C GLU A 161 42.29 35.39 -8.90
N HIS A 162 41.78 35.91 -7.78
CA HIS A 162 42.31 37.11 -7.16
C HIS A 162 43.77 36.93 -6.69
N VAL A 163 44.07 35.83 -6.00
CA VAL A 163 45.45 35.52 -5.55
C VAL A 163 46.38 35.34 -6.75
N SER A 164 45.92 34.72 -7.85
CA SER A 164 46.69 34.61 -9.09
C SER A 164 47.02 35.99 -9.66
N ALA A 165 46.06 36.92 -9.68
CA ALA A 165 46.28 38.28 -10.16
C ALA A 165 47.26 39.06 -9.26
N GLU A 166 47.19 38.88 -7.93
CA GLU A 166 48.15 39.47 -6.99
C GLU A 166 49.57 38.91 -7.19
N LEU A 167 49.70 37.60 -7.44
CA LEU A 167 50.98 36.96 -7.76
C LEU A 167 51.56 37.49 -9.08
N ASP A 168 50.75 37.58 -10.14
CA ASP A 168 51.18 38.17 -11.41
C ASP A 168 51.65 39.62 -11.24
N GLN A 169 50.96 40.39 -10.40
CA GLN A 169 51.35 41.76 -10.07
C GLN A 169 52.68 41.80 -9.29
N SER A 170 52.87 40.90 -8.33
CA SER A 170 54.13 40.77 -7.57
C SER A 170 55.30 40.36 -8.48
N LEU A 171 55.09 39.43 -9.40
CA LEU A 171 56.07 39.04 -10.41
C LEU A 171 56.43 40.21 -11.35
N ALA A 172 55.44 41.01 -11.76
CA ALA A 172 55.70 42.22 -12.54
C ALA A 172 56.48 43.29 -11.74
N GLN A 173 56.24 43.40 -10.43
CA GLN A 173 56.99 44.31 -9.54
C GLN A 173 58.43 43.85 -9.35
N THR A 174 58.66 42.56 -9.09
CA THR A 174 60.01 42.00 -8.95
C THR A 174 60.84 42.19 -10.22
N ALA A 175 60.26 41.98 -11.40
CA ALA A 175 60.94 42.26 -12.68
C ALA A 175 61.34 43.75 -12.82
N ARG A 176 60.49 44.69 -12.35
CA ARG A 176 60.84 46.13 -12.33
C ARG A 176 61.96 46.44 -11.36
N PHE A 177 61.98 45.78 -10.20
CA PHE A 177 63.07 45.94 -9.23
C PHE A 177 64.39 45.40 -9.77
N GLU A 178 64.38 44.26 -10.45
CA GLU A 178 65.57 43.72 -11.14
C GLU A 178 66.10 44.70 -12.20
N GLU A 179 65.22 45.33 -12.99
CA GLU A 179 65.61 46.36 -13.96
C GLU A 179 66.22 47.60 -13.28
N LEU A 180 65.60 48.09 -12.20
CA LEU A 180 66.12 49.22 -11.42
C LEU A 180 67.48 48.92 -10.80
N LEU A 181 67.66 47.71 -10.24
CA LEU A 181 68.94 47.26 -9.69
C LEU A 181 70.01 47.17 -10.79
N ALA A 182 69.70 46.57 -11.93
CA ALA A 182 70.62 46.51 -13.07
C ALA A 182 71.04 47.93 -13.54
N ARG A 183 70.08 48.87 -13.56
CA ARG A 183 70.34 50.27 -13.92
C ARG A 183 71.17 51.01 -12.87
N ALA A 184 70.95 50.74 -11.59
CA ALA A 184 71.72 51.31 -10.50
C ALA A 184 73.18 50.81 -10.53
N VAL A 185 73.39 49.51 -10.78
CA VAL A 185 74.72 48.91 -10.96
C VAL A 185 75.44 49.55 -12.15
N ALA A 186 74.79 49.67 -13.31
CA ALA A 186 75.39 50.32 -14.49
C ALA A 186 75.74 51.81 -14.25
N LEU A 187 74.94 52.54 -13.47
CA LEU A 187 75.25 53.92 -13.08
C LEU A 187 76.41 54.01 -12.09
N ALA A 188 76.54 53.04 -11.18
CA ALA A 188 77.66 52.96 -10.24
C ALA A 188 78.98 52.68 -10.97
N GLU A 189 78.97 51.82 -11.99
CA GLU A 189 80.15 51.50 -12.82
C GLU A 189 80.66 52.67 -13.67
N THR A 190 79.82 53.69 -13.94
CA THR A 190 80.15 54.80 -14.86
C THR A 190 80.64 56.09 -14.16
N ARG A 191 80.64 56.17 -12.82
CA ARG A 191 81.03 57.37 -12.06
C ARG A 191 82.29 57.16 -11.23
N GLU A 192 83.45 57.58 -11.75
CA GLU A 192 84.76 57.44 -11.10
C GLU A 192 85.16 58.63 -10.19
N ASP A 193 84.44 59.76 -10.17
CA ASP A 193 84.88 60.98 -9.48
C ASP A 193 83.97 61.41 -8.29
N GLY A 194 84.46 61.20 -7.06
CA GLY A 194 84.27 62.06 -5.87
C GLY A 194 82.87 62.27 -5.27
N ARG A 195 81.77 61.86 -5.92
CA ARG A 195 80.38 61.97 -5.42
C ARG A 195 79.81 60.65 -4.90
N LEU A 196 80.67 59.76 -4.43
CA LEU A 196 80.31 58.41 -3.97
C LEU A 196 79.31 58.41 -2.80
N GLY A 197 79.31 59.42 -1.93
CA GLY A 197 78.43 59.48 -0.75
C GLY A 197 76.94 59.49 -1.10
N GLU A 198 76.46 60.48 -1.86
CA GLU A 198 75.03 60.61 -2.19
C GLU A 198 74.51 59.46 -3.07
N ALA A 199 75.37 58.89 -3.92
CA ALA A 199 75.02 57.74 -4.73
C ALA A 199 74.92 56.46 -3.89
N ALA A 200 75.83 56.28 -2.93
CA ALA A 200 75.79 55.18 -1.97
C ALA A 200 74.55 55.30 -1.07
N ASP A 201 74.24 56.50 -0.55
CA ASP A 201 73.06 56.72 0.30
C ASP A 201 71.76 56.39 -0.44
N ARG A 202 71.63 56.76 -1.73
CA ARG A 202 70.48 56.36 -2.55
C ARG A 202 70.45 54.86 -2.84
N ALA A 203 71.61 54.23 -3.05
CA ALA A 203 71.67 52.79 -3.25
C ALA A 203 71.25 52.04 -1.97
N PHE A 204 71.67 52.51 -0.80
CA PHE A 204 71.23 51.97 0.49
C PHE A 204 69.74 52.17 0.72
N ALA A 205 69.18 53.34 0.44
CA ALA A 205 67.73 53.57 0.54
C ALA A 205 66.93 52.64 -0.39
N LEU A 206 67.39 52.41 -1.62
CA LEU A 206 66.76 51.47 -2.54
C LEU A 206 66.89 50.01 -2.09
N LEU A 207 68.01 49.64 -1.45
CA LEU A 207 68.19 48.32 -0.84
C LEU A 207 67.30 48.13 0.39
N GLU A 208 67.14 49.15 1.23
CA GLU A 208 66.21 49.13 2.36
C GLU A 208 64.76 48.96 1.89
N ASP A 209 64.33 49.71 0.87
CA ASP A 209 63.01 49.55 0.26
C ASP A 209 62.83 48.15 -0.37
N ALA A 210 63.86 47.63 -1.04
CA ALA A 210 63.81 46.29 -1.63
C ALA A 210 63.73 45.19 -0.56
N VAL A 211 64.46 45.32 0.55
CA VAL A 211 64.37 44.41 1.70
C VAL A 211 62.99 44.48 2.35
N ALA A 212 62.45 45.69 2.57
CA ALA A 212 61.09 45.85 3.11
C ALA A 212 60.02 45.22 2.19
N CYS A 213 60.16 45.37 0.86
CA CYS A 213 59.29 44.69 -0.10
C CYS A 213 59.46 43.16 -0.07
N ALA A 214 60.69 42.65 0.05
CA ALA A 214 60.96 41.21 0.14
C ALA A 214 60.39 40.61 1.44
N GLU A 215 60.52 41.31 2.58
CA GLU A 215 59.91 40.91 3.84
C GLU A 215 58.38 40.90 3.77
N ALA A 216 57.77 41.89 3.10
CA ALA A 216 56.34 41.91 2.87
C ALA A 216 55.87 40.76 1.95
N ALA A 217 56.64 40.44 0.91
CA ALA A 217 56.37 39.30 0.03
C ALA A 217 56.49 37.96 0.78
N GLN A 218 57.53 37.80 1.61
CA GLN A 218 57.71 36.60 2.43
C GLN A 218 56.58 36.44 3.47
N ALA A 219 56.10 37.54 4.05
CA ALA A 219 54.95 37.51 4.94
C ALA A 219 53.65 37.12 4.20
N ALA A 220 53.47 37.60 2.97
CA ALA A 220 52.34 37.23 2.12
C ALA A 220 52.39 35.75 1.73
N GLU A 221 53.57 35.23 1.36
CA GLU A 221 53.79 33.80 1.05
C GLU A 221 53.48 32.92 2.27
N ALA A 222 53.99 33.29 3.46
CA ALA A 222 53.71 32.57 4.70
C ALA A 222 52.20 32.53 5.02
N LYS A 223 51.49 33.64 4.78
CA LYS A 223 50.03 33.71 4.95
C LYS A 223 49.30 32.85 3.92
N GLY A 224 49.75 32.84 2.67
CA GLY A 224 49.24 31.96 1.61
C GLY A 224 49.42 30.48 1.95
N ALA A 225 50.59 30.11 2.47
CA ALA A 225 50.89 28.75 2.92
C ALA A 225 49.98 28.31 4.09
N ASP A 226 49.73 29.19 5.07
CA ASP A 226 48.78 28.90 6.17
C ASP A 226 47.34 28.75 5.64
N MET A 227 46.91 29.61 4.71
CA MET A 227 45.59 29.48 4.08
C MET A 227 45.42 28.18 3.30
N LEU A 228 46.43 27.78 2.51
CA LEU A 228 46.44 26.51 1.79
C LEU A 228 46.45 25.32 2.77
N GLY A 229 47.23 25.40 3.85
CA GLY A 229 47.24 24.39 4.92
C GLY A 229 45.85 24.18 5.52
N ARG A 230 45.16 25.27 5.89
CA ARG A 230 43.78 25.21 6.41
C ARG A 230 42.78 24.68 5.37
N ALA A 231 42.95 25.04 4.11
CA ALA A 231 42.10 24.53 3.03
C ALA A 231 42.28 23.02 2.82
N LEU A 232 43.52 22.52 2.86
CA LEU A 232 43.82 21.09 2.80
C LEU A 232 43.26 20.34 4.01
N GLU A 233 43.45 20.85 5.22
CA GLU A 233 42.84 20.27 6.43
C GLU A 233 41.31 20.23 6.35
N ALA A 234 40.68 21.29 5.84
CA ALA A 234 39.23 21.31 5.62
C ALA A 234 38.80 20.27 4.58
N GLY A 235 39.58 20.10 3.51
CA GLY A 235 39.39 19.07 2.49
C GLY A 235 39.48 17.65 3.07
N GLU A 236 40.47 17.37 3.92
CA GLU A 236 40.60 16.09 4.61
C GLU A 236 39.40 15.81 5.52
N ARG A 237 38.93 16.80 6.28
CA ARG A 237 37.73 16.67 7.11
C ARG A 237 36.49 16.37 6.28
N MET A 238 36.31 17.07 5.15
CA MET A 238 35.20 16.78 4.22
C MET A 238 35.31 15.37 3.64
N GLN A 239 36.51 14.90 3.30
CA GLN A 239 36.70 13.54 2.79
C GLN A 239 36.34 12.47 3.84
N VAL A 240 36.69 12.70 5.11
CA VAL A 240 36.29 11.84 6.22
C VAL A 240 34.78 11.83 6.40
N GLU A 241 34.13 13.00 6.32
CA GLU A 241 32.68 13.11 6.44
C GLU A 241 31.95 12.41 5.28
N ILE A 242 32.43 12.56 4.04
CA ILE A 242 31.88 11.88 2.86
C ILE A 242 31.96 10.36 3.06
N LYS A 243 33.13 9.83 3.45
CA LYS A 243 33.28 8.38 3.72
C LYS A 243 32.34 7.90 4.83
N ALA A 244 32.15 8.70 5.88
CA ALA A 244 31.21 8.37 6.95
C ALA A 244 29.74 8.36 6.46
N ARG A 245 29.37 9.28 5.56
CA ARG A 245 28.04 9.30 4.93
C ARG A 245 27.85 8.12 3.99
N GLU A 246 28.82 7.80 3.14
CA GLU A 246 28.77 6.63 2.25
C GLU A 246 28.58 5.32 3.03
N ALA A 247 29.28 5.17 4.16
CA ALA A 247 29.12 4.01 5.05
C ALA A 247 27.69 3.92 5.62
N ARG A 248 27.09 5.04 6.04
CA ARG A 248 25.70 5.06 6.51
C ARG A 248 24.70 4.73 5.41
N ILE A 249 24.91 5.24 4.19
CA ILE A 249 24.06 4.94 3.03
C ILE A 249 24.11 3.43 2.72
N ALA A 250 25.31 2.83 2.76
CA ALA A 250 25.47 1.39 2.56
C ALA A 250 24.72 0.57 3.63
N GLU A 251 24.83 0.95 4.91
CA GLU A 251 24.09 0.31 6.01
C GLU A 251 22.56 0.44 5.84
N GLN A 252 22.09 1.61 5.41
CA GLN A 252 20.68 1.85 5.11
C GLN A 252 20.18 1.01 3.92
N GLN A 253 20.98 0.88 2.86
CA GLN A 253 20.66 0.02 1.72
C GLN A 253 20.56 -1.45 2.14
N GLU A 254 21.48 -1.94 2.96
CA GLU A 254 21.43 -3.31 3.49
C GLU A 254 20.18 -3.55 4.34
N THR A 255 19.77 -2.58 5.16
CA THR A 255 18.53 -2.68 5.94
C THR A 255 17.29 -2.66 5.04
N ILE A 256 17.27 -1.83 3.99
CA ILE A 256 16.19 -1.82 2.99
C ILE A 256 16.11 -3.17 2.26
N GLU A 257 17.22 -3.70 1.76
CA GLU A 257 17.26 -5.01 1.11
C GLU A 257 16.80 -6.14 2.04
N THR A 258 17.22 -6.10 3.31
CA THR A 258 16.81 -7.08 4.31
C THR A 258 15.30 -7.01 4.55
N THR A 259 14.74 -5.81 4.74
CA THR A 259 13.30 -5.63 4.96
C THR A 259 12.46 -6.01 3.74
N LEU A 260 12.93 -5.70 2.52
CA LEU A 260 12.32 -6.18 1.28
C LEU A 260 12.38 -7.71 1.16
N SER A 261 13.51 -8.33 1.48
CA SER A 261 13.60 -9.80 1.46
C SER A 261 12.68 -10.47 2.50
N MET A 262 12.42 -9.81 3.62
CA MET A 262 11.48 -10.28 4.65
C MET A 262 10.03 -10.11 4.17
N SER A 263 9.70 -8.99 3.52
CA SER A 263 8.37 -8.75 2.97
C SER A 263 8.06 -9.72 1.83
N GLU A 264 9.00 -9.96 0.92
CA GLU A 264 8.88 -10.96 -0.16
C GLU A 264 8.67 -12.37 0.40
N ARG A 265 9.43 -12.75 1.45
CA ARG A 265 9.23 -14.03 2.14
C ARG A 265 7.86 -14.12 2.81
N ALA A 266 7.41 -13.05 3.46
CA ALA A 266 6.07 -13.01 4.09
C ALA A 266 4.96 -13.16 3.05
N VAL A 267 5.07 -12.48 1.90
CA VAL A 267 4.14 -12.59 0.77
C VAL A 267 4.15 -14.00 0.19
N ALA A 268 5.33 -14.60 0.00
CA ALA A 268 5.45 -15.98 -0.48
C ALA A 268 4.80 -17.00 0.48
N VAL A 269 4.99 -16.82 1.80
CA VAL A 269 4.36 -17.66 2.82
C VAL A 269 2.84 -17.48 2.81
N ALA A 270 2.34 -16.25 2.71
CA ALA A 270 0.92 -15.96 2.60
C ALA A 270 0.30 -16.58 1.33
N ALA A 271 0.98 -16.49 0.20
CA ALA A 271 0.54 -17.11 -1.06
C ALA A 271 0.50 -18.64 -0.99
N LEU A 272 1.45 -19.27 -0.28
CA LEU A 272 1.42 -20.72 -0.02
C LEU A 272 0.29 -21.10 0.94
N ALA A 273 0.03 -20.31 1.98
CA ALA A 273 -1.09 -20.51 2.89
C ALA A 273 -2.44 -20.41 2.17
N ALA A 274 -2.59 -19.48 1.22
CA ALA A 274 -3.78 -19.34 0.39
C ALA A 274 -4.00 -20.53 -0.57
N LYS A 275 -2.92 -21.19 -1.02
CA LYS A 275 -3.00 -22.37 -1.89
C LYS A 275 -3.21 -23.68 -1.14
N GLN A 276 -2.98 -23.74 0.19
CA GLN A 276 -3.31 -24.94 0.93
C GLN A 276 -4.83 -25.08 1.01
N PRO A 277 -5.41 -26.20 0.52
CA PRO A 277 -6.83 -26.43 0.67
C PRO A 277 -7.11 -26.43 2.16
N GLN A 278 -7.96 -25.52 2.63
CA GLN A 278 -8.41 -25.48 4.02
C GLN A 278 -8.77 -26.91 4.40
N LYS A 279 -7.96 -27.53 5.26
CA LYS A 279 -8.20 -28.88 5.72
C LYS A 279 -9.54 -28.79 6.41
N LYS A 280 -10.61 -29.25 5.72
CA LYS A 280 -11.95 -29.39 6.30
C LYS A 280 -11.75 -29.96 7.68
N GLY A 281 -12.10 -29.16 8.69
CA GLY A 281 -11.66 -29.35 10.06
C GLY A 281 -11.84 -30.79 10.47
N PHE A 282 -10.90 -31.30 11.26
CA PHE A 282 -10.95 -32.67 11.79
C PHE A 282 -12.35 -33.02 12.35
N LEU A 283 -13.04 -32.04 12.95
CA LEU A 283 -14.43 -32.16 13.40
C LEU A 283 -15.44 -32.46 12.27
N ARG A 284 -15.27 -31.88 11.09
CA ARG A 284 -16.09 -32.16 9.90
C ARG A 284 -15.88 -33.60 9.40
N ARG A 285 -14.65 -34.12 9.54
CA ARG A 285 -14.32 -35.52 9.22
C ARG A 285 -14.81 -36.50 10.29
N LEU A 286 -14.88 -36.09 11.55
CA LEU A 286 -15.32 -36.93 12.67
C LEU A 286 -16.84 -36.99 12.79
N LEU A 287 -17.56 -35.93 12.40
CA LEU A 287 -19.02 -35.84 12.50
C LEU A 287 -19.77 -36.24 11.22
N GLY A 288 -19.09 -36.45 10.09
CA GLY A 288 -19.73 -36.95 8.86
C GLY A 288 -20.77 -36.00 8.24
N ILE A 289 -20.59 -34.68 8.41
CA ILE A 289 -21.46 -33.62 7.85
C ILE A 289 -20.69 -32.70 6.89
#